data_AF-A0A848LVF0-F1
#
_entry.id   AF-A0A848LVF0-F1
#
_cell.length_a   1.000
_cell.length_b   1.000
_cell.length_c   1.000
_cell.angle_alpha   90.00
_cell.angle_beta   90.00
_cell.angle_gamma   90.00
#
_symmetry.space_group_name_H-M   'P 1'
#
loop_
_entity.id
_entity.type
_entity.pdbx_description
1 polymer ?
#
loop_
_entity_poly.entity_id
_entity_poly.type
_entity_poly.pdbx_seq_one_letter_code
_entity_poly.pdbx_strand_id
1 'polypeptide(L)'
;MESPFRARRAPAGAGRACYTPGVPGRLDLPPLPPEPEVLIECPRFSFVKRRADGTVDFVSPLPCPYNYGSIPGLMSDDGDPLDAVVLGDRLPRGQRLRVPVVGVIGFIDEGKGDPKVVCGAGPMSAAERAGLERFFRVYAFFKRGLHRVRGNVPDTRFVGWLQEPAVR
;
A
#
# COMPACT_ATOMS: atom_id res chain seq x y z
N MET A 1 48.39 34.54 -17.24
CA MET A 1 49.42 33.55 -17.60
C MET A 1 49.24 32.37 -16.67
N GLU A 2 48.12 31.65 -16.86
CA GLU A 2 48.07 30.33 -17.50
C GLU A 2 48.54 29.24 -16.52
N SER A 3 47.60 28.69 -15.75
CA SER A 3 47.76 27.40 -15.06
C SER A 3 46.84 26.39 -15.78
N PRO A 4 47.38 25.27 -16.30
CA PRO A 4 46.68 24.42 -17.23
C PRO A 4 45.71 23.45 -16.53
N PHE A 5 44.55 23.31 -17.17
CA PHE A 5 43.60 22.20 -17.09
C PHE A 5 44.18 20.89 -16.53
N ARG A 6 43.74 20.50 -15.34
CA ARG A 6 43.78 19.09 -14.91
C ARG A 6 42.37 18.53 -14.96
N ALA A 7 42.10 17.77 -16.02
CA ALA A 7 40.84 17.07 -16.23
C ALA A 7 40.48 16.20 -15.02
N ARG A 8 39.29 16.43 -14.45
CA ARG A 8 38.70 15.51 -13.48
C ARG A 8 38.21 14.29 -14.24
N ARG A 9 38.92 13.18 -14.11
CA ARG A 9 38.45 11.85 -14.51
C ARG A 9 37.39 11.40 -13.52
N ALA A 10 36.15 11.23 -13.97
CA ALA A 10 35.15 10.44 -13.25
C ALA A 10 35.50 8.95 -13.38
N PRO A 11 35.38 8.14 -12.32
CA PRO A 11 35.12 6.72 -12.48
C PRO A 11 33.66 6.42 -12.16
N ALA A 12 32.96 5.98 -13.21
CA ALA A 12 31.83 5.06 -13.24
C ALA A 12 31.25 4.60 -11.88
N GLY A 13 30.17 5.25 -11.44
CA GLY A 13 29.23 4.72 -10.45
C GLY A 13 28.19 3.83 -11.13
N ALA A 14 28.62 2.75 -11.79
CA ALA A 14 27.72 1.71 -12.27
C ALA A 14 27.54 0.66 -11.18
N GLY A 15 26.29 0.49 -10.74
CA GLY A 15 25.74 -0.77 -10.27
C GLY A 15 26.49 -1.53 -9.18
N ARG A 16 26.01 -1.44 -7.95
CA ARG A 16 25.92 -2.62 -7.08
C ARG A 16 24.51 -2.71 -6.50
N ALA A 17 23.59 -3.15 -7.37
CA ALA A 17 22.46 -3.92 -6.91
C ALA A 17 23.04 -5.17 -6.22
N CYS A 18 22.83 -5.29 -4.92
CA CYS A 18 23.12 -6.52 -4.20
C CYS A 18 22.10 -7.56 -4.70
N TYR A 19 22.49 -8.36 -5.67
CA TYR A 19 21.72 -9.51 -6.14
C TYR A 19 22.01 -10.71 -5.22
N THR A 20 20.96 -11.23 -4.58
CA THR A 20 20.94 -12.56 -3.98
C THR A 20 19.89 -13.39 -4.72
N PRO A 21 20.27 -14.51 -5.36
CA PRO A 21 19.28 -15.40 -5.97
C PRO A 21 18.46 -16.10 -4.87
N GLY A 22 17.12 -16.06 -4.96
CA GLY A 22 16.27 -17.10 -4.38
C GLY A 22 15.28 -16.72 -3.25
N VAL A 23 14.64 -15.54 -3.25
CA VAL A 23 13.52 -15.26 -2.32
C VAL A 23 12.28 -14.75 -3.07
N PRO A 24 11.15 -15.48 -3.09
CA PRO A 24 9.87 -14.97 -3.57
C PRO A 24 9.27 -13.95 -2.59
N GLY A 25 8.80 -12.79 -3.06
CA GLY A 25 7.98 -11.86 -2.26
C GLY A 25 8.64 -10.55 -1.80
N ARG A 26 9.36 -9.86 -2.69
CA ARG A 26 9.65 -8.44 -2.47
C ARG A 26 8.39 -7.65 -2.76
N LEU A 27 7.81 -7.03 -1.72
CA LEU A 27 6.73 -6.06 -1.88
C LEU A 27 7.38 -4.75 -2.30
N ASP A 28 7.33 -4.41 -3.58
CA ASP A 28 7.90 -3.17 -4.06
C ASP A 28 7.00 -2.01 -3.62
N LEU A 29 7.61 -1.04 -2.95
CA LEU A 29 6.94 0.15 -2.44
C LEU A 29 7.64 1.37 -3.04
N PRO A 30 6.94 2.24 -3.76
CA PRO A 30 7.55 3.49 -4.21
C PRO A 30 7.91 4.37 -3.00
N PRO A 31 8.87 5.30 -3.13
CA PRO A 31 9.18 6.25 -2.07
C PRO A 31 7.90 6.97 -1.60
N LEU A 32 7.55 6.80 -0.33
CA LEU A 32 6.37 7.42 0.23
C LEU A 32 6.69 8.84 0.73
N PRO A 33 5.90 9.86 0.38
CA PRO A 33 5.96 11.13 1.09
C PRO A 33 5.53 10.91 2.55
N PRO A 34 6.05 11.69 3.51
CA PRO A 34 5.61 11.58 4.91
C PRO A 34 4.11 11.85 5.09
N GLU A 35 3.55 12.76 4.29
CA GLU A 35 2.12 13.12 4.28
C GLU A 35 1.57 13.08 2.84
N PRO A 36 1.22 11.89 2.30
CA PRO A 36 0.60 11.78 0.99
C PRO A 36 -0.78 12.46 0.98
N GLU A 37 -1.18 12.91 -0.20
CA GLU A 37 -2.60 13.16 -0.46
C GLU A 37 -3.31 11.83 -0.73
N VAL A 38 -4.35 11.54 0.05
CA VAL A 38 -5.17 10.34 -0.10
C VAL A 38 -6.54 10.73 -0.67
N LEU A 39 -7.03 9.99 -1.65
CA LEU A 39 -8.40 10.07 -2.16
C LEU A 39 -9.26 9.00 -1.50
N ILE A 40 -10.29 9.38 -0.74
CA ILE A 40 -11.19 8.44 -0.08
C ILE A 40 -12.19 7.83 -1.08
N GLU A 41 -12.21 6.52 -1.18
CA GLU A 41 -13.07 5.77 -2.11
C GLU A 41 -14.17 5.00 -1.38
N CYS A 42 -13.82 4.42 -0.23
CA CYS A 42 -14.72 3.65 0.61
C CYS A 42 -14.73 4.24 2.04
N PRO A 43 -15.74 5.04 2.41
CA PRO A 43 -15.88 5.56 3.76
C PRO A 43 -15.94 4.45 4.81
N ARG A 44 -15.38 4.71 6.00
CA ARG A 44 -15.45 3.81 7.16
C ARG A 44 -16.89 3.38 7.43
N PHE A 45 -17.11 2.08 7.53
CA PHE A 45 -18.38 1.37 7.65
C PHE A 45 -19.26 1.32 6.40
N SER A 46 -18.70 1.59 5.21
CA SER A 46 -19.40 1.33 3.95
C SER A 46 -19.39 -0.17 3.61
N PHE A 47 -20.50 -0.65 3.07
CA PHE A 47 -20.64 -1.99 2.48
C PHE A 47 -20.35 -1.98 0.98
N VAL A 48 -20.35 -0.82 0.34
CA VAL A 48 -20.29 -0.70 -1.12
C VAL A 48 -18.88 -0.32 -1.55
N LYS A 49 -18.23 -1.22 -2.28
CA LYS A 49 -17.03 -0.92 -3.07
C LYS A 49 -17.46 -0.50 -4.47
N ARG A 50 -16.88 0.59 -4.96
CA ARG A 50 -17.15 1.14 -6.29
C ARG A 50 -15.86 1.17 -7.10
N ARG A 51 -15.97 1.08 -8.42
CA ARG A 51 -14.85 1.34 -9.34
C ARG A 51 -14.58 2.84 -9.45
N ALA A 52 -13.47 3.20 -10.09
CA ALA A 52 -13.11 4.58 -10.37
C ALA A 52 -14.22 5.36 -11.13
N ASP A 53 -14.97 4.69 -12.01
CA ASP A 53 -16.11 5.26 -12.75
C ASP A 53 -17.38 5.47 -11.90
N GLY A 54 -17.37 5.06 -10.63
CA GLY A 54 -18.51 5.18 -9.69
C GLY A 54 -19.51 4.04 -9.74
N THR A 55 -19.38 3.09 -10.68
CA THR A 55 -20.18 1.87 -10.72
C THR A 55 -19.92 1.01 -9.49
N VAL A 56 -20.93 0.26 -9.03
CA VAL A 56 -20.74 -0.68 -7.93
C VAL A 56 -19.86 -1.82 -8.43
N ASP A 57 -18.71 -2.00 -7.77
CA ASP A 57 -17.81 -3.12 -8.01
C ASP A 57 -18.35 -4.35 -7.27
N PHE A 58 -18.59 -4.17 -5.98
CA PHE A 58 -19.01 -5.23 -5.07
C PHE A 58 -19.72 -4.66 -3.84
N VAL A 59 -20.73 -5.36 -3.33
CA VAL A 59 -21.33 -5.08 -2.02
C VAL A 59 -20.84 -6.15 -1.05
N SER A 60 -20.00 -5.74 -0.12
CA SER A 60 -19.48 -6.60 0.93
C SER A 60 -20.59 -6.98 1.92
N PRO A 61 -20.64 -8.24 2.40
CA PRO A 61 -21.55 -8.63 3.47
C PRO A 61 -21.14 -8.03 4.84
N LEU A 62 -19.90 -7.56 4.96
CA LEU A 62 -19.38 -6.91 6.17
C LEU A 62 -18.86 -5.51 5.84
N PRO A 63 -19.14 -4.50 6.67
CA PRO A 63 -18.68 -3.14 6.40
C PRO A 63 -17.16 -3.03 6.60
N CYS A 64 -16.48 -2.27 5.76
CA CYS A 64 -15.05 -1.99 5.97
C CYS A 64 -14.89 -1.17 7.26
N PRO A 65 -14.14 -1.63 8.28
CA PRO A 65 -14.05 -0.93 9.55
C PRO A 65 -13.19 0.35 9.50
N TYR A 66 -12.59 0.65 8.34
CA TYR A 66 -11.67 1.77 8.12
C TYR A 66 -12.08 2.59 6.89
N ASN A 67 -11.60 3.83 6.80
CA ASN A 67 -11.68 4.57 5.54
C ASN A 67 -10.63 4.00 4.59
N TYR A 68 -11.03 3.71 3.36
CA TYR A 68 -10.17 3.16 2.33
C TYR A 68 -10.09 4.12 1.14
N GLY A 69 -8.94 4.21 0.53
CA GLY A 69 -8.67 5.07 -0.59
C GLY A 69 -7.40 4.71 -1.32
N SER A 70 -6.95 5.62 -2.17
CA SER A 70 -5.73 5.50 -2.95
C SER A 70 -4.85 6.73 -2.78
N ILE A 71 -3.54 6.61 -3.05
CA ILE A 71 -2.59 7.72 -3.13
C ILE A 71 -2.34 8.03 -4.60
N PRO A 72 -2.97 9.08 -5.17
CA PRO A 72 -2.85 9.38 -6.58
C PRO A 72 -1.39 9.69 -6.98
N GLY A 73 -0.93 9.09 -8.08
CA GLY A 73 0.43 9.28 -8.60
C GLY A 73 1.48 8.32 -8.03
N LEU A 74 1.14 7.51 -7.02
CA LEU A 74 1.93 6.36 -6.60
C LEU A 74 1.23 5.09 -7.09
N MET A 75 1.99 4.16 -7.66
CA MET A 75 1.45 2.93 -8.25
C MET A 75 1.91 1.70 -7.48
N SER A 76 1.04 0.70 -7.41
CA SER A 76 1.34 -0.66 -6.95
C SER A 76 1.82 -1.54 -8.12
N ASP A 77 2.29 -2.76 -7.83
CA ASP A 77 2.84 -3.71 -8.82
C ASP A 77 1.78 -4.23 -9.82
N ASP A 78 0.50 -4.11 -9.47
CA ASP A 78 -0.62 -4.47 -10.33
C ASP A 78 -1.00 -3.38 -11.34
N GLY A 79 -0.42 -2.18 -11.21
CA GLY A 79 -0.69 -1.01 -12.07
C GLY A 79 -1.80 -0.11 -11.55
N ASP A 80 -2.42 -0.44 -10.41
CA ASP A 80 -3.41 0.42 -9.77
C ASP A 80 -2.72 1.45 -8.84
N PRO A 81 -3.39 2.59 -8.55
CA PRO A 81 -2.93 3.52 -7.54
C PRO A 81 -2.69 2.84 -6.19
N LEU A 82 -1.64 3.26 -5.49
CA LEU A 82 -1.24 2.65 -4.23
C LEU A 82 -2.33 2.79 -3.16
N ASP A 83 -2.74 1.66 -2.58
CA ASP A 83 -3.84 1.60 -1.63
C ASP A 83 -3.50 2.25 -0.28
N ALA A 84 -4.48 2.93 0.29
CA ALA A 84 -4.37 3.61 1.58
C ALA A 84 -5.54 3.30 2.52
N VAL A 85 -5.20 3.11 3.80
CA VAL A 85 -6.15 2.99 4.92
C VAL A 85 -5.99 4.19 5.83
N VAL A 86 -7.05 4.97 6.02
CA VAL A 86 -7.03 6.16 6.89
C VAL A 86 -7.76 5.88 8.21
N LEU A 87 -7.01 5.98 9.31
CA LEU A 87 -7.51 5.84 10.67
C LEU A 87 -8.30 7.07 11.13
N GLY A 88 -9.28 6.85 12.00
CA GLY A 88 -10.10 7.91 12.61
C GLY A 88 -11.58 7.89 12.23
N ASP A 89 -12.19 9.06 12.23
CA ASP A 89 -13.62 9.25 11.95
C ASP A 89 -13.96 8.98 10.48
N ARG A 90 -15.26 8.79 10.20
CA ARG A 90 -15.74 8.50 8.85
C ARG A 90 -15.52 9.70 7.94
N LEU A 91 -14.85 9.47 6.81
CA LEU A 91 -14.58 10.46 5.78
C LEU A 91 -15.52 10.28 4.58
N PRO A 92 -16.06 11.35 3.99
CA PRO A 92 -16.83 11.30 2.75
C PRO A 92 -16.05 10.69 1.57
N ARG A 93 -16.76 9.94 0.71
CA ARG A 93 -16.21 9.49 -0.57
C ARG A 93 -15.87 10.70 -1.45
N GLY A 94 -14.75 10.63 -2.15
CA GLY A 94 -14.24 11.69 -3.01
C GLY A 94 -13.47 12.76 -2.25
N GLN A 95 -13.45 12.72 -0.91
CA GLN A 95 -12.61 13.62 -0.14
C GLN A 95 -11.14 13.34 -0.42
N ARG A 96 -10.39 14.42 -0.63
CA ARG A 96 -8.92 14.40 -0.67
C ARG A 96 -8.40 15.01 0.61
N LEU A 97 -7.41 14.39 1.23
CA LEU A 97 -6.77 14.90 2.44
C LEU A 97 -5.29 14.54 2.47
N ARG A 98 -4.47 15.43 3.04
CA ARG A 98 -3.09 15.12 3.42
C ARG A 98 -3.07 14.56 4.83
N VAL A 99 -2.42 13.42 5.01
CA VAL A 99 -2.41 12.71 6.28
C VAL A 99 -1.08 11.96 6.46
N PRO A 100 -0.45 12.00 7.64
CA PRO A 100 0.80 11.30 7.90
C PRO A 100 0.71 9.79 7.67
N VAL A 101 1.76 9.22 7.07
CA VAL A 101 1.99 7.77 7.04
C VAL A 101 2.44 7.33 8.43
N VAL A 102 1.80 6.29 8.94
CA VAL A 102 2.08 5.72 10.28
C VAL A 102 2.45 4.23 10.22
N GLY A 103 2.50 3.67 9.02
CA GLY A 103 2.94 2.30 8.77
C GLY A 103 2.53 1.80 7.40
N VAL A 104 3.02 0.61 7.04
CA VAL A 104 2.65 -0.06 5.78
C VAL A 104 2.40 -1.53 6.08
N ILE A 105 1.26 -2.04 5.60
CA ILE A 105 0.91 -3.45 5.68
C ILE A 105 1.35 -4.14 4.40
N GLY A 106 2.11 -5.22 4.57
CA GLY A 106 2.45 -6.12 3.48
C GLY A 106 1.31 -7.08 3.21
N PHE A 107 0.85 -7.08 1.96
CA PHE A 107 -0.19 -7.97 1.47
C PHE A 107 0.20 -8.46 0.08
N ILE A 108 -0.03 -9.74 -0.18
CA ILE A 108 0.11 -10.33 -1.52
C ILE A 108 -1.30 -10.68 -1.97
N ASP A 109 -1.63 -10.29 -3.20
CA ASP A 109 -2.87 -10.65 -3.87
C ASP A 109 -2.55 -11.17 -5.26
N GLU A 110 -3.12 -12.33 -5.61
CA GLU A 110 -2.87 -12.95 -6.90
C GLU A 110 -1.38 -13.16 -7.26
N GLY A 111 -0.53 -13.38 -6.25
CA GLY A 111 0.92 -13.52 -6.39
C GLY A 111 1.66 -12.19 -6.62
N LYS A 112 0.94 -11.06 -6.69
CA LYS A 112 1.50 -9.72 -6.85
C LYS A 112 1.57 -8.99 -5.50
N GLY A 113 2.53 -8.09 -5.39
CA GLY A 113 2.63 -7.21 -4.25
C GLY A 113 1.48 -6.21 -4.23
N ASP A 114 0.81 -6.09 -3.09
CA ASP A 114 -0.35 -5.22 -2.92
C ASP A 114 -0.31 -4.47 -1.57
N PRO A 115 0.79 -3.73 -1.29
CA PRO A 115 0.99 -3.09 0.00
C PRO A 115 -0.10 -2.06 0.30
N LYS A 116 -0.44 -1.92 1.58
CA LYS A 116 -1.45 -0.97 2.08
C LYS A 116 -0.79 0.07 2.95
N VAL A 117 -0.75 1.32 2.50
CA VAL A 117 -0.24 2.44 3.29
C VAL A 117 -1.26 2.76 4.39
N VAL A 118 -0.82 2.83 5.63
CA VAL A 118 -1.68 3.19 6.76
C VAL A 118 -1.38 4.63 7.14
N CYS A 119 -2.42 5.47 7.16
CA CYS A 119 -2.32 6.88 7.48
C CYS A 119 -3.17 7.24 8.71
N GLY A 120 -2.71 8.19 9.51
CA GLY A 120 -3.42 8.66 10.69
C GLY A 120 -2.88 9.99 11.21
N ALA A 121 -3.68 10.70 12.01
CA ALA A 121 -3.31 12.01 12.57
C ALA A 121 -2.17 11.95 13.61
N GLY A 122 -1.81 10.76 14.08
CA GLY A 122 -0.76 10.55 15.06
C GLY A 122 -0.31 9.10 15.10
N PRO A 123 0.63 8.76 16.02
CA PRO A 123 1.16 7.41 16.13
C PRO A 123 0.06 6.37 16.34
N MET A 124 0.17 5.25 15.65
CA MET A 124 -0.79 4.15 15.74
C MET A 124 -0.72 3.49 17.12
N SER A 125 -1.89 3.37 17.78
CA SER A 125 -2.00 2.63 19.04
C SER A 125 -1.84 1.12 18.82
N ALA A 126 -1.47 0.40 19.89
CA ALA A 126 -1.37 -1.06 19.85
C ALA A 126 -2.71 -1.74 19.47
N ALA A 127 -3.84 -1.15 19.88
CA ALA A 127 -5.17 -1.66 19.57
C ALA A 127 -5.51 -1.49 18.08
N GLU A 128 -5.21 -0.33 17.49
CA GLU A 128 -5.39 -0.08 16.05
C GLU A 128 -4.51 -1.02 15.23
N ARG A 129 -3.25 -1.18 15.64
CA ARG A 129 -2.30 -2.10 15.00
C ARG A 129 -2.83 -3.53 15.00
N ALA A 130 -3.24 -4.04 16.16
CA ALA A 130 -3.81 -5.38 16.28
C ALA A 130 -5.14 -5.55 15.51
N GLY A 131 -5.95 -4.49 15.47
CA GLY A 131 -7.19 -4.46 14.69
C GLY A 131 -6.94 -4.61 13.19
N LEU A 132 -5.98 -3.84 12.64
CA LEU A 132 -5.59 -3.91 11.25
C LEU A 132 -5.03 -5.29 10.88
N GLU A 133 -4.15 -5.85 11.71
CA GLU A 133 -3.63 -7.20 11.49
C GLU A 133 -4.75 -8.25 11.43
N ARG A 134 -5.70 -8.20 12.39
CA ARG A 134 -6.84 -9.13 12.41
C ARG A 134 -7.70 -8.95 11.16
N PHE A 135 -7.98 -7.72 10.78
CA PHE A 135 -8.75 -7.41 9.59
C PHE A 135 -8.10 -7.97 8.33
N PHE A 136 -6.82 -7.70 8.08
CA PHE A 136 -6.14 -8.15 6.86
C PHE A 136 -5.91 -9.67 6.82
N ARG A 137 -5.77 -10.34 7.96
CA ARG A 137 -5.76 -11.82 8.03
C ARG A 137 -7.10 -12.42 7.60
N VAL A 138 -8.20 -11.87 8.11
CA VAL A 138 -9.55 -12.30 7.76
C VAL A 138 -9.86 -11.97 6.29
N TYR A 139 -9.47 -10.79 5.83
CA TYR A 139 -9.59 -10.37 4.44
C TYR A 139 -8.86 -11.32 3.48
N ALA A 140 -7.61 -11.68 3.76
CA ALA A 140 -6.87 -12.66 2.96
C ALA A 140 -7.56 -14.04 2.94
N PHE A 141 -8.13 -14.47 4.07
CA PHE A 141 -8.93 -15.70 4.11
C PHE A 141 -10.15 -15.63 3.18
N PHE A 142 -10.92 -14.54 3.24
CA PHE A 142 -12.08 -14.34 2.36
C PHE A 142 -11.69 -14.27 0.88
N LYS A 143 -10.62 -13.53 0.52
CA LYS A 143 -10.14 -13.47 -0.88
C LYS A 143 -9.73 -14.82 -1.40
N ARG A 144 -9.01 -15.63 -0.61
CA ARG A 144 -8.67 -17.02 -1.01
C ARG A 144 -9.90 -17.88 -1.27
N GLY A 145 -10.97 -17.69 -0.49
CA GLY A 145 -12.27 -18.33 -0.75
C GLY A 145 -12.87 -17.88 -2.08
N LEU A 146 -12.92 -16.57 -2.32
CA LEU A 146 -13.44 -15.99 -3.57
C LEU A 146 -12.66 -16.46 -4.80
N HIS A 147 -11.32 -16.46 -4.72
CA HIS A 147 -10.44 -16.91 -5.79
C HIS A 147 -10.66 -18.39 -6.11
N ARG A 148 -10.83 -19.23 -5.07
CA ARG A 148 -11.14 -20.66 -5.25
C ARG A 148 -12.48 -20.88 -5.96
N VAL A 149 -13.50 -20.09 -5.64
CA VAL A 149 -14.80 -20.14 -6.34
C VAL A 149 -14.65 -19.72 -7.82
N ARG A 150 -13.70 -18.84 -8.14
CA ARG A 150 -13.35 -18.43 -9.51
C ARG A 150 -12.43 -19.41 -10.24
N GLY A 151 -12.10 -20.55 -9.64
CA GLY A 151 -11.27 -21.60 -10.25
C GLY A 151 -9.76 -21.34 -10.22
N ASN A 152 -9.29 -20.31 -9.52
CA ASN A 152 -7.88 -20.01 -9.34
C ASN A 152 -7.46 -20.20 -7.88
N VAL A 153 -6.21 -20.60 -7.62
CA VAL A 153 -5.64 -20.64 -6.25
C VAL A 153 -4.35 -19.81 -6.22
N PRO A 154 -4.46 -18.49 -6.33
CA PRO A 154 -3.28 -17.63 -6.27
C PRO A 154 -2.66 -17.60 -4.87
N ASP A 155 -1.38 -17.19 -4.77
CA ASP A 155 -0.83 -16.73 -3.49
C ASP A 155 -1.57 -15.46 -3.08
N THR A 156 -2.28 -15.51 -1.96
CA THR A 156 -3.03 -14.38 -1.40
C THR A 156 -2.95 -14.44 0.11
N ARG A 157 -2.24 -13.49 0.71
CA ARG A 157 -1.92 -13.53 2.15
C ARG A 157 -1.54 -12.17 2.71
N PHE A 158 -1.90 -11.97 3.97
CA PHE A 158 -1.28 -10.97 4.82
C PHE A 158 0.16 -11.41 5.16
N VAL A 159 1.13 -10.51 4.95
CA VAL A 159 2.56 -10.78 5.13
C VAL A 159 3.04 -10.24 6.48
N GLY A 160 2.48 -9.13 6.97
CA GLY A 160 2.94 -8.47 8.18
C GLY A 160 3.00 -6.96 8.01
N TRP A 161 3.68 -6.29 8.94
CA TRP A 161 4.08 -4.89 8.78
C TRP A 161 5.38 -4.82 7.98
N LEU A 162 5.43 -3.97 6.96
CA LEU A 162 6.68 -3.66 6.28
C LEU A 162 7.49 -2.71 7.14
N GLN A 163 8.80 -2.88 7.14
CA GLN A 163 9.69 -1.88 7.71
C GLN A 163 9.56 -0.60 6.88
N GLU A 164 9.44 0.55 7.55
CA GLU A 164 9.54 1.83 6.86
C GLU A 164 10.84 1.83 6.07
N PRO A 165 10.83 2.24 4.79
CA PRO A 165 12.07 2.47 4.08
C PRO A 165 12.85 3.48 4.93
N ALA A 166 14.00 3.06 5.46
CA ALA A 166 14.83 3.90 6.30
C ALA A 166 15.04 5.22 5.56
N VAL A 167 14.42 6.29 6.08
CA VAL A 167 14.60 7.64 5.55
C VAL A 167 16.09 7.94 5.70
N ARG A 168 16.79 8.01 4.56
CA ARG A 168 18.18 8.46 4.49
C ARG A 168 18.22 9.93 4.17
#